data_AF-A0A927IK67-F1
#
_entry.id   AF-A0A927IK67-F1
#
_cell.length_a   1.000
_cell.length_b   1.000
_cell.length_c   1.000
_cell.angle_alpha   90.00
_cell.angle_beta   90.00
_cell.angle_gamma   90.00
#
_symmetry.space_group_name_H-M   'P 1'
#
loop_
_entity.id
_entity.type
_entity.pdbx_description
1 polymer ?
#
loop_
_entity_poly.entity_id
_entity_poly.type
_entity_poly.pdbx_seq_one_letter_code
_entity_poly.pdbx_strand_id
1 'polypeptide(L)'
;SEDKKTTNAFLIKHSKTVFGASIKSQCSEDYFYGKDSSVDDALTTMEGQVASLLEDVCDWECVPSYPNDDFIALLIFVSAQRGRTRQAKLEVEEMLKGFIHESLKDSPESLKDQLNQLELEIENGASKATAFCLENFPNLIDLKAGLVLNKTETEFITSDHPVVFYNQLFERLKQQGNTG
;
A
#
# COMPACT_ATOMS: atom_id res chain seq x y z
N SER A 1 0.28 11.10 -18.83
CA SER A 1 -0.53 11.67 -19.93
C SER A 1 -0.53 13.18 -19.82
N GLU A 2 -0.48 13.90 -20.95
CA GLU A 2 -0.61 15.37 -20.99
C GLU A 2 -1.94 15.87 -20.39
N ASP A 3 -2.99 15.05 -20.41
CA ASP A 3 -4.33 15.41 -19.94
C ASP A 3 -4.56 15.20 -18.42
N LYS A 4 -3.59 14.61 -17.69
CA LYS A 4 -3.68 14.15 -16.29
C LYS A 4 -4.92 13.28 -15.95
N LYS A 5 -5.61 12.74 -16.94
CA LYS A 5 -6.88 11.98 -16.79
C LYS A 5 -6.80 10.56 -17.30
N THR A 6 -5.80 10.27 -18.13
CA THR A 6 -5.60 8.96 -18.72
C THR A 6 -4.21 8.39 -18.42
N THR A 7 -4.11 7.06 -18.44
CA THR A 7 -2.86 6.32 -18.31
C THR A 7 -2.85 5.11 -19.27
N ASN A 8 -1.68 4.55 -19.54
CA ASN A 8 -1.57 3.29 -20.26
C ASN A 8 -1.63 2.14 -19.26
N ALA A 9 -2.45 1.12 -19.54
CA ALA A 9 -2.62 -0.02 -18.66
C ALA A 9 -2.20 -1.32 -19.36
N PHE A 10 -1.50 -2.19 -18.66
CA PHE A 10 -1.18 -3.53 -19.14
C PHE A 10 -1.95 -4.59 -18.35
N LEU A 11 -2.86 -5.28 -19.00
CA LEU A 11 -3.70 -6.33 -18.42
C LEU A 11 -2.95 -7.65 -18.43
N ILE A 12 -2.24 -7.97 -17.34
CA ILE A 12 -1.39 -9.17 -17.21
C ILE A 12 -2.14 -10.45 -17.62
N LYS A 13 -3.34 -10.68 -17.07
CA LYS A 13 -4.16 -11.88 -17.35
C LYS A 13 -4.49 -12.08 -18.82
N HIS A 14 -4.57 -10.99 -19.57
CA HIS A 14 -4.93 -10.99 -20.99
C HIS A 14 -3.75 -10.70 -21.91
N SER A 15 -2.55 -10.45 -21.35
CA SER A 15 -1.36 -10.00 -22.09
C SER A 15 -1.68 -8.86 -23.08
N LYS A 16 -2.49 -7.89 -22.63
CA LYS A 16 -3.07 -6.85 -23.50
C LYS A 16 -2.75 -5.47 -22.97
N THR A 17 -2.28 -4.59 -23.85
CA THR A 17 -2.11 -3.16 -23.58
C THR A 17 -3.38 -2.39 -23.93
N VAL A 18 -3.77 -1.48 -23.04
CA VAL A 18 -4.85 -0.52 -23.23
C VAL A 18 -4.25 0.88 -23.13
N PHE A 19 -4.23 1.60 -24.25
CA PHE A 19 -3.73 2.97 -24.29
C PHE A 19 -4.84 3.95 -23.93
N GLY A 20 -4.50 5.02 -23.19
CA GLY A 20 -5.46 6.07 -22.82
C GLY A 20 -6.60 5.59 -21.92
N ALA A 21 -6.36 4.60 -21.06
CA ALA A 21 -7.33 4.15 -20.06
C ALA A 21 -7.64 5.29 -19.07
N SER A 22 -8.92 5.48 -18.75
CA SER A 22 -9.35 6.50 -17.79
C SER A 22 -8.90 6.16 -16.37
N ILE A 23 -8.14 7.04 -15.74
CA ILE A 23 -7.64 6.88 -14.36
C ILE A 23 -8.80 6.68 -13.38
N LYS A 24 -9.94 7.34 -13.61
CA LYS A 24 -11.12 7.27 -12.73
C LYS A 24 -11.64 5.84 -12.51
N SER A 25 -11.39 4.95 -13.47
CA SER A 25 -11.85 3.55 -13.43
C SER A 25 -10.75 2.56 -13.07
N GLN A 26 -9.53 3.05 -12.80
CA GLN A 26 -8.38 2.21 -12.46
C GLN A 26 -8.10 2.31 -10.96
N CYS A 27 -7.72 1.19 -10.35
CA CYS A 27 -7.32 1.12 -8.95
C CYS A 27 -8.37 1.67 -7.97
N SER A 28 -9.66 1.55 -8.30
CA SER A 28 -10.78 2.06 -7.51
C SER A 28 -11.80 0.95 -7.22
N GLU A 29 -12.32 0.91 -6.00
CA GLU A 29 -13.41 0.03 -5.59
C GLU A 29 -14.48 0.87 -4.87
N ASP A 30 -15.74 0.68 -5.24
CA ASP A 30 -16.84 1.41 -4.60
C ASP A 30 -16.94 1.02 -3.12
N TYR A 31 -17.03 2.02 -2.24
CA TYR A 31 -17.16 1.84 -0.78
C TYR A 31 -16.00 1.04 -0.14
N PHE A 32 -14.79 1.18 -0.68
CA PHE A 32 -13.60 0.45 -0.19
C PHE A 32 -13.37 0.60 1.32
N TYR A 33 -13.58 1.80 1.88
CA TYR A 33 -13.46 2.09 3.32
C TYR A 33 -14.78 2.02 4.10
N GLY A 34 -15.87 1.64 3.43
CA GLY A 34 -17.23 1.69 3.95
C GLY A 34 -18.09 2.74 3.24
N LYS A 35 -19.30 2.96 3.76
CA LYS A 35 -20.28 3.90 3.18
C LYS A 35 -20.10 5.35 3.63
N ASP A 36 -19.33 5.56 4.69
CA ASP A 36 -18.98 6.88 5.19
C ASP A 36 -17.76 7.41 4.43
N SER A 37 -17.84 8.64 3.91
CA SER A 37 -16.76 9.27 3.14
C SER A 37 -15.64 9.83 4.01
N SER A 38 -15.79 9.83 5.34
CA SER A 38 -14.85 10.45 6.27
C SER A 38 -13.39 9.99 6.07
N VAL A 39 -13.17 8.71 5.75
CA VAL A 39 -11.83 8.16 5.48
C VAL A 39 -11.28 8.68 4.15
N ASP A 40 -12.09 8.67 3.09
CA ASP A 40 -11.70 9.17 1.77
C ASP A 40 -11.39 10.68 1.81
N ASP A 41 -12.18 11.45 2.55
CA ASP A 41 -11.99 12.90 2.71
C ASP A 41 -10.67 13.21 3.44
N ALA A 42 -10.34 12.45 4.49
CA ALA A 42 -9.09 12.57 5.22
C ALA A 42 -7.87 12.20 4.35
N LEU A 43 -7.97 11.11 3.59
CA LEU A 43 -6.92 10.67 2.66
C LEU A 43 -6.70 11.68 1.53
N THR A 44 -7.78 12.23 0.97
CA THR A 44 -7.71 13.29 -0.06
C THR A 44 -6.97 14.53 0.46
N THR A 45 -7.23 14.91 1.71
CA THR A 45 -6.54 16.04 2.34
C THR A 45 -5.04 15.78 2.50
N MET A 46 -4.66 14.57 2.94
CA MET A 46 -3.26 14.15 3.05
C MET A 46 -2.57 14.14 1.68
N GLU A 47 -3.23 13.58 0.67
CA GLU A 47 -2.72 13.53 -0.71
C GLU A 47 -2.47 14.94 -1.26
N GLY A 48 -3.36 15.89 -0.99
CA GLY A 48 -3.18 17.28 -1.41
C GLY A 48 -1.95 17.94 -0.80
N GLN A 49 -1.61 17.63 0.45
CA GLN A 49 -0.40 18.16 1.11
C GLN A 49 0.87 17.55 0.51
N VAL A 50 0.86 16.24 0.26
CA VAL A 50 2.02 15.51 -0.25
C VAL A 50 2.23 15.72 -1.75
N ALA A 51 1.19 16.06 -2.51
CA ALA A 51 1.29 16.34 -3.93
C ALA A 51 2.31 17.47 -4.23
N SER A 52 2.24 18.57 -3.48
CA SER A 52 3.19 19.69 -3.61
C SER A 52 4.62 19.25 -3.31
N LEU A 53 4.80 18.44 -2.26
CA LEU A 53 6.11 17.88 -1.90
C LEU A 53 6.66 16.99 -3.02
N LEU A 54 5.83 16.14 -3.63
CA LEU A 54 6.27 15.28 -4.73
C LEU A 54 6.60 16.08 -6.00
N GLU A 55 5.87 17.17 -6.27
CA GLU A 55 6.22 18.12 -7.35
C GLU A 55 7.60 18.73 -7.09
N ASP A 56 7.86 19.22 -5.88
CA ASP A 56 9.18 19.74 -5.50
C ASP A 56 10.30 18.68 -5.63
N VAL A 57 10.06 17.43 -5.21
CA VAL A 57 11.03 16.34 -5.35
C VAL A 57 11.38 16.09 -6.82
N CYS A 58 10.39 16.16 -7.71
CA CYS A 58 10.59 16.01 -9.14
C CYS A 58 11.35 17.19 -9.75
N ASP A 59 10.96 18.42 -9.41
CA ASP A 59 11.55 19.65 -9.98
C ASP A 59 13.00 19.85 -9.53
N TRP A 60 13.30 19.54 -8.28
CA TRP A 60 14.63 19.73 -7.69
C TRP A 60 15.51 18.47 -7.72
N GLU A 61 14.98 17.35 -8.21
CA GLU A 61 15.62 16.02 -8.17
C GLU A 61 16.21 15.67 -6.79
N CYS A 62 15.54 16.11 -5.73
CA CYS A 62 16.02 16.03 -4.36
C CYS A 62 14.94 15.50 -3.44
N VAL A 63 15.26 14.50 -2.62
CA VAL A 63 14.32 13.90 -1.68
C VAL A 63 14.62 14.44 -0.26
N PRO A 64 13.59 14.79 0.54
CA PRO A 64 13.83 15.22 1.91
C PRO A 64 14.48 14.09 2.73
N SER A 65 15.20 14.47 3.79
CA SER A 65 15.85 13.55 4.71
C SER A 65 15.56 13.91 6.15
N TYR A 66 15.55 12.93 7.04
CA TYR A 66 15.40 13.17 8.47
C TYR A 66 16.54 14.03 9.05
N PRO A 67 16.26 14.94 10.01
CA PRO A 67 14.93 15.37 10.48
C PRO A 67 14.35 16.49 9.60
N ASN A 68 13.16 16.26 9.05
CA ASN A 68 12.40 17.23 8.26
C ASN A 68 10.90 16.83 8.29
N ASP A 69 10.00 17.78 8.48
CA ASP A 69 8.55 17.54 8.49
C ASP A 69 8.04 16.99 7.14
N ASP A 70 8.63 17.42 6.01
CA ASP A 70 8.35 16.88 4.68
C ASP A 70 8.77 15.40 4.57
N PHE A 71 9.88 15.03 5.21
CA PHE A 71 10.29 13.63 5.27
C PHE A 71 9.29 12.80 6.08
N ILE A 72 8.80 13.34 7.20
CA ILE A 72 7.76 12.67 8.01
C ILE A 72 6.45 12.57 7.23
N ALA A 73 6.03 13.61 6.51
CA ALA A 73 4.86 13.59 5.65
C ALA A 73 4.98 12.52 4.55
N LEU A 74 6.16 12.39 3.94
CA LEU A 74 6.44 11.36 2.95
C LEU A 74 6.35 9.94 3.56
N LEU A 75 6.87 9.72 4.77
CA LEU A 75 6.77 8.44 5.46
C LEU A 75 5.32 8.07 5.80
N ILE A 76 4.54 9.04 6.32
CA ILE A 76 3.12 8.85 6.60
C ILE A 76 2.38 8.48 5.31
N PHE A 77 2.65 9.20 4.22
CA PHE A 77 2.05 8.93 2.91
C PHE A 77 2.38 7.52 2.41
N VAL A 78 3.66 7.14 2.39
CA VAL A 78 4.08 5.79 1.97
C VAL A 78 3.43 4.72 2.85
N SER A 79 3.37 4.93 4.15
CA SER A 79 2.71 4.00 5.07
C SER A 79 1.21 3.88 4.78
N ALA A 80 0.52 5.01 4.54
CA ALA A 80 -0.88 5.01 4.14
C ALA A 80 -1.07 4.22 2.85
N GLN A 81 -0.29 4.49 1.80
CA GLN A 81 -0.40 3.81 0.52
C GLN A 81 -0.25 2.28 0.64
N ARG A 82 0.57 1.78 1.58
CA ARG A 82 0.69 0.34 1.87
C ARG A 82 -0.61 -0.26 2.42
N GLY A 83 -1.27 0.45 3.34
CA GLY A 83 -2.50 -0.01 3.99
C GLY A 83 -3.74 0.05 3.10
N ARG A 84 -3.70 0.83 2.01
CA ARG A 84 -4.82 1.08 1.08
C ARG A 84 -4.97 0.04 -0.03
N THR A 85 -4.48 -1.18 0.22
CA THR A 85 -4.53 -2.27 -0.78
C THR A 85 -5.42 -3.40 -0.28
N ARG A 86 -6.05 -4.13 -1.21
CA ARG A 86 -6.80 -5.35 -0.86
C ARG A 86 -5.92 -6.36 -0.15
N GLN A 87 -4.65 -6.45 -0.56
CA GLN A 87 -3.67 -7.32 0.07
C GLN A 87 -3.46 -6.96 1.55
N ALA A 88 -3.33 -5.68 1.89
CA ALA A 88 -3.20 -5.25 3.28
C ALA A 88 -4.42 -5.61 4.15
N LYS A 89 -5.64 -5.50 3.60
CA LYS A 89 -6.85 -5.99 4.29
C LYS A 89 -6.72 -7.48 4.63
N LEU A 90 -6.34 -8.30 3.65
CA LEU A 90 -6.20 -9.76 3.84
C LEU A 90 -5.12 -10.09 4.86
N GLU A 91 -3.98 -9.40 4.85
CA GLU A 91 -2.89 -9.60 5.82
C GLU A 91 -3.34 -9.30 7.25
N VAL A 92 -4.13 -8.24 7.47
CA VAL A 92 -4.69 -7.93 8.80
C VAL A 92 -5.69 -9.01 9.25
N GLU A 93 -6.54 -9.50 8.34
CA GLU A 93 -7.45 -10.61 8.61
C GLU A 93 -6.69 -11.90 8.97
N GLU A 94 -5.64 -12.24 8.24
CA GLU A 94 -4.78 -13.39 8.52
C GLU A 94 -4.03 -13.26 9.84
N MET A 95 -3.47 -12.07 10.13
CA MET A 95 -2.80 -11.80 11.41
C MET A 95 -3.75 -12.01 12.59
N LEU A 96 -4.98 -11.51 12.49
CA LEU A 96 -5.99 -11.67 13.54
C LEU A 96 -6.44 -13.13 13.71
N LYS A 97 -6.63 -13.87 12.60
CA LYS A 97 -6.88 -15.31 12.65
C LYS A 97 -5.77 -16.05 13.38
N GLY A 98 -4.51 -15.76 13.04
CA GLY A 98 -3.34 -16.34 13.68
C GLY A 98 -3.28 -16.03 15.18
N PHE A 99 -3.53 -14.77 15.57
CA PHE A 99 -3.57 -14.36 16.96
C PHE A 99 -4.66 -15.09 17.77
N ILE A 100 -5.86 -15.23 17.22
CA ILE A 100 -6.97 -15.96 17.86
C ILE A 100 -6.63 -17.45 18.00
N HIS A 101 -6.07 -18.04 16.94
CA HIS A 101 -5.68 -19.46 16.95
C HIS A 101 -4.63 -19.74 18.03
N GLU A 102 -3.58 -18.92 18.11
CA GLU A 102 -2.53 -19.06 19.12
C GLU A 102 -3.07 -18.82 20.55
N SER A 103 -3.93 -17.83 20.73
CA SER A 103 -4.56 -17.52 22.03
C SER A 103 -5.45 -18.64 22.55
N LEU A 104 -5.99 -19.48 21.67
CA LEU A 104 -6.92 -20.55 21.99
C LEU A 104 -6.32 -21.95 21.80
N LYS A 105 -5.01 -22.06 21.61
CA LYS A 105 -4.32 -23.34 21.39
C LYS A 105 -4.57 -24.39 22.49
N ASP A 106 -4.79 -23.94 23.73
CA ASP A 106 -5.04 -24.79 24.90
C ASP A 106 -6.55 -24.98 25.18
N SER A 107 -7.44 -24.47 24.31
CA SER A 107 -8.89 -24.62 24.43
C SER A 107 -9.36 -26.02 23.95
N PRO A 108 -10.59 -26.45 24.33
CA PRO A 108 -11.16 -27.72 23.86
C PRO A 108 -11.22 -27.80 22.32
N GLU A 109 -10.99 -29.00 21.76
CA GLU A 109 -10.98 -29.20 20.29
C GLU A 109 -12.28 -28.78 19.59
N SER A 110 -13.43 -28.94 20.25
CA SER A 110 -14.72 -28.49 19.69
C SER A 110 -14.77 -26.99 19.39
N LEU A 111 -14.00 -26.18 20.13
CA LEU A 111 -13.88 -24.74 19.91
C LEU A 111 -12.90 -24.41 18.76
N LYS A 112 -11.85 -25.21 18.59
CA LYS A 112 -10.87 -25.05 17.49
C LYS A 112 -11.49 -25.38 16.14
N ASP A 113 -12.29 -26.44 16.06
CA ASP A 113 -13.01 -26.82 14.83
C ASP A 113 -13.98 -25.71 14.37
N GLN A 114 -14.66 -25.06 15.31
CA GLN A 114 -15.55 -23.93 15.02
C GLN A 114 -14.78 -22.70 14.50
N LEU A 115 -13.59 -22.44 15.03
CA LEU A 115 -12.74 -21.31 14.60
C LEU A 115 -12.13 -21.52 13.21
N ASN A 116 -11.72 -22.75 12.88
CA ASN A 116 -11.18 -23.06 11.55
C ASN A 116 -12.23 -22.88 10.43
N GLN A 117 -13.52 -22.95 10.77
CA GLN A 117 -14.63 -22.72 9.85
C GLN A 117 -15.09 -21.25 9.82
N LEU A 118 -14.53 -20.39 10.68
CA LEU A 118 -14.91 -19.00 10.78
C LEU A 118 -14.19 -18.17 9.71
N GLU A 119 -14.93 -17.74 8.69
CA GLU A 119 -14.49 -16.65 7.83
C GLU A 119 -14.59 -15.34 8.59
N LEU A 120 -13.47 -14.89 9.16
CA LEU A 120 -13.37 -13.53 9.68
C LEU A 120 -13.36 -12.54 8.52
N GLU A 121 -14.52 -11.95 8.25
CA GLU A 121 -14.62 -10.72 7.48
C GLU A 121 -14.60 -9.55 8.45
N ILE A 122 -13.57 -8.72 8.37
CA ILE A 122 -13.48 -7.54 9.23
C ILE A 122 -14.28 -6.42 8.58
N GLU A 123 -15.33 -5.99 9.27
CA GLU A 123 -16.06 -4.78 8.89
C GLU A 123 -15.08 -3.59 8.81
N ASN A 124 -15.12 -2.89 7.68
CA ASN A 124 -14.20 -1.81 7.32
C ASN A 124 -12.72 -2.23 7.41
N GLY A 125 -12.40 -3.47 7.00
CA GLY A 125 -11.05 -4.04 7.07
C GLY A 125 -9.99 -3.20 6.35
N ALA A 126 -10.33 -2.57 5.22
CA ALA A 126 -9.42 -1.65 4.53
C ALA A 126 -9.09 -0.41 5.36
N SER A 127 -10.09 0.17 6.05
CA SER A 127 -9.90 1.32 6.94
C SER A 127 -9.02 0.95 8.13
N LYS A 128 -9.23 -0.23 8.70
CA LYS A 128 -8.41 -0.75 9.81
C LYS A 128 -6.97 -1.05 9.37
N ALA A 129 -6.78 -1.62 8.18
CA ALA A 129 -5.44 -1.85 7.63
C ALA A 129 -4.71 -0.52 7.37
N THR A 130 -5.42 0.47 6.82
CA THR A 130 -4.87 1.81 6.60
C THR A 130 -4.51 2.49 7.92
N ALA A 131 -5.40 2.46 8.92
CA ALA A 131 -5.14 3.00 10.25
C ALA A 131 -3.95 2.30 10.92
N PHE A 132 -3.87 0.97 10.84
CA PHE A 132 -2.75 0.20 11.38
C PHE A 132 -1.41 0.63 10.76
N CYS A 133 -1.34 0.76 9.43
CA CYS A 133 -0.12 1.25 8.78
C CYS A 133 0.21 2.68 9.21
N LEU A 134 -0.78 3.57 9.28
CA LEU A 134 -0.59 4.95 9.74
C LEU A 134 -0.03 4.99 11.17
N GLU A 135 -0.60 4.25 12.12
CA GLU A 135 -0.10 4.21 13.50
C GLU A 135 1.33 3.68 13.61
N ASN A 136 1.75 2.84 12.66
CA ASN A 136 3.07 2.21 12.63
C ASN A 136 4.08 2.93 11.72
N PHE A 137 3.76 4.10 11.16
CA PHE A 137 4.72 4.90 10.39
C PHE A 137 6.04 5.20 11.14
N PRO A 138 6.10 5.32 12.48
CA PRO A 138 7.35 5.61 13.18
C PRO A 138 8.42 4.52 12.98
N ASN A 139 8.01 3.29 12.65
CA ASN A 139 8.92 2.19 12.32
C ASN A 139 9.71 2.44 11.02
N LEU A 140 9.38 3.48 10.26
CA LEU A 140 10.07 3.87 9.02
C LEU A 140 11.07 5.02 9.21
N ILE A 141 11.17 5.60 10.42
CA ILE A 141 11.96 6.84 10.66
C ILE A 141 13.46 6.64 10.45
N ASP A 142 13.97 5.43 10.68
CA ASP A 142 15.38 5.09 10.49
C ASP A 142 15.74 4.77 9.03
N LEU A 143 14.74 4.68 8.14
CA LEU A 143 14.95 4.51 6.72
C LEU A 143 15.50 5.78 6.08
N LYS A 144 16.17 5.60 4.94
CA LYS A 144 16.62 6.69 4.08
C LYS A 144 15.82 6.67 2.80
N ALA A 145 15.40 7.84 2.33
CA ALA A 145 14.81 7.95 1.01
C ALA A 145 15.89 8.01 -0.06
N GLY A 146 15.61 7.38 -1.20
CA GLY A 146 16.40 7.47 -2.41
C GLY A 146 15.49 7.82 -3.58
N LEU A 147 16.02 8.59 -4.54
CA LEU A 147 15.32 8.96 -5.76
C LEU A 147 15.92 8.18 -6.94
N VAL A 148 15.07 7.47 -7.69
CA VAL A 148 15.49 6.74 -8.90
C VAL A 148 15.09 7.57 -10.12
N LEU A 149 16.08 8.17 -10.78
CA LEU A 149 15.88 8.94 -12.00
C LEU A 149 16.04 8.05 -13.23
N ASN A 150 14.98 7.93 -14.03
CA ASN A 150 15.05 7.24 -15.31
C ASN A 150 15.67 8.15 -16.37
N LYS A 151 16.88 7.79 -16.82
CA LYS A 151 17.60 8.49 -17.91
C LYS A 151 17.52 7.76 -19.24
N THR A 152 16.58 6.82 -19.38
CA THR A 152 16.39 6.00 -20.58
C THR A 152 15.12 6.42 -21.31
N GLU A 153 14.98 5.99 -22.57
CA GLU A 153 13.78 6.23 -23.38
C GLU A 153 12.57 5.36 -22.95
N THR A 154 12.81 4.33 -22.12
CA THR A 154 11.77 3.40 -21.68
C THR A 154 11.18 3.88 -20.37
N GLU A 155 9.89 4.21 -20.34
CA GLU A 155 9.18 4.63 -19.13
C GLU A 155 9.16 3.55 -18.03
N PHE A 156 8.97 3.98 -16.77
CA PHE A 156 8.72 3.04 -15.68
C PHE A 156 7.37 2.35 -15.85
N ILE A 157 7.36 1.04 -15.61
CA ILE A 157 6.13 0.26 -15.45
C ILE A 157 5.96 0.00 -13.97
N THR A 158 4.80 0.40 -13.43
CA THR A 158 4.45 0.21 -12.03
C THR A 158 3.13 -0.56 -11.90
N SER A 159 2.86 -1.05 -10.69
CA SER A 159 1.62 -1.75 -10.37
C SER A 159 0.63 -0.84 -9.63
N ASP A 160 -0.59 -1.34 -9.43
CA ASP A 160 -1.60 -0.75 -8.55
C ASP A 160 -1.25 -0.85 -7.04
N HIS A 161 -0.17 -1.57 -6.71
CA HIS A 161 0.45 -1.63 -5.38
C HIS A 161 1.73 -0.78 -5.40
N PRO A 162 1.65 0.52 -5.06
CA PRO A 162 2.77 1.45 -5.21
C PRO A 162 3.87 1.28 -4.15
N VAL A 163 3.63 0.48 -3.09
CA VAL A 163 4.56 0.27 -1.99
C VAL A 163 4.78 -1.23 -1.80
N VAL A 164 6.04 -1.65 -1.85
CA VAL A 164 6.45 -3.05 -1.68
C VAL A 164 7.54 -3.17 -0.63
N PHE A 165 7.49 -4.21 0.19
CA PHE A 165 8.61 -4.53 1.08
C PHE A 165 9.68 -5.28 0.31
N TYR A 166 10.91 -4.81 0.46
CA TYR A 166 12.06 -5.42 -0.16
C TYR A 166 13.10 -5.74 0.89
N ASN A 167 13.35 -7.03 1.06
CA ASN A 167 14.34 -7.50 2.02
C ASN A 167 15.69 -7.70 1.33
N GLN A 168 16.61 -6.76 1.53
CA GLN A 168 17.96 -6.80 0.97
C GLN A 168 18.75 -8.07 1.36
N LEU A 169 18.40 -8.72 2.48
CA LEU A 169 19.03 -9.99 2.88
C LEU A 169 18.89 -11.07 1.79
N PHE A 170 17.78 -11.06 1.05
CA PHE A 170 17.46 -12.08 0.05
C PHE A 170 17.97 -11.77 -1.35
N GLU A 171 18.60 -10.63 -1.59
CA GLU A 171 19.23 -10.29 -2.88
C GLU A 171 20.24 -11.35 -3.36
N ARG A 172 20.89 -12.00 -2.42
CA ARG A 172 21.92 -13.02 -2.69
C ARG A 172 21.34 -14.42 -2.88
N LEU A 173 20.05 -14.63 -2.56
CA LEU A 173 19.36 -15.90 -2.72
C LEU A 173 18.64 -15.92 -4.08
N LYS A 174 19.25 -16.61 -5.06
CA LYS A 174 18.80 -16.59 -6.46
C LYS A 174 17.43 -17.26 -6.74
N GLN A 175 16.70 -17.79 -5.76
CA GLN A 175 15.60 -18.73 -6.00
C GLN A 175 14.36 -18.64 -5.10
N GLN A 176 14.16 -17.57 -4.31
CA GLN A 176 12.89 -17.38 -3.59
C GLN A 176 12.38 -15.96 -3.84
N GLY A 177 11.06 -15.76 -3.73
CA GLY A 177 10.46 -14.43 -3.92
C GLY A 177 11.09 -13.44 -2.94
N ASN A 178 11.73 -12.39 -3.46
CA ASN A 178 12.42 -11.37 -2.65
C ASN A 178 11.48 -10.23 -2.23
N THR A 179 10.20 -10.31 -2.60
CA THR A 179 9.13 -9.39 -2.23
C THR A 179 8.29 -10.05 -1.14
N GLY A 180 8.30 -9.45 0.05
CA GLY A 180 7.44 -9.82 1.18
C GLY A 180 6.25 -8.89 1.32
#